data_AF-A0A967LA12-F1
#
_entry.id   AF-A0A967LA12-F1
#
_cell.length_a   1.000
_cell.length_b   1.000
_cell.length_c   1.000
_cell.angle_alpha   90.00
_cell.angle_beta   90.00
_cell.angle_gamma   90.00
#
_symmetry.space_group_name_H-M   'P 1'
#
loop_
_entity.id
_entity.type
_entity.pdbx_description
1 polymer ?
#
loop_
_entity_poly.entity_id
_entity_poly.type
_entity_poly.pdbx_seq_one_letter_code
_entity_poly.pdbx_strand_id
1 'polypeptide(L)'
;MAQLPNSEHSLHMLRRVAHLWAEHDREGAMQWGAAQEDPAVRQHALGGVVEIWAHTDPAAAAVFAAGLQGSYERLGALEVAARRWASQSTVEAMEWARELPVGDRQRATVAILREVAESDPGHAAAMYEELTAELSPEGLQGGAYRRMAQEIASVWSSSSPAEAAAWAVKLPEAGEVRRGAVADVAEHWLGFDSAAAGEWILQLPEGRTRDAATERVVGTFVHTDPATAFSWASSASDEGHRFGMMREVLKRWQVTDPAAAQAALNAAEVPPEQRRELSEVFAALSPPARETAGDQEAAEQLPE
;
A
#
# COMPACT_ATOMS: atom_id res chain seq x y z
N MET A 1 29.86 -13.90 -23.24
CA MET A 1 28.80 -13.03 -22.69
C MET A 1 29.16 -12.72 -21.25
N ALA A 2 29.53 -11.48 -20.94
CA ALA A 2 29.88 -11.09 -19.57
C ALA A 2 28.61 -10.96 -18.74
N GLN A 3 28.57 -11.58 -17.56
CA GLN A 3 27.48 -11.42 -16.60
C GLN A 3 27.38 -9.93 -16.23
N LEU A 4 26.26 -9.30 -16.59
CA LEU A 4 26.00 -7.93 -16.20
C LEU A 4 25.70 -7.90 -14.68
N PRO A 5 26.31 -7.00 -13.91
CA PRO A 5 26.06 -6.91 -12.48
C PRO A 5 24.60 -6.49 -12.21
N ASN A 6 23.90 -7.19 -11.31
CA ASN A 6 22.50 -6.95 -10.90
C ASN A 6 22.28 -5.66 -10.07
N SER A 7 22.98 -4.58 -10.40
CA SER A 7 22.69 -3.27 -9.81
C SER A 7 21.43 -2.67 -10.45
N GLU A 8 20.66 -1.87 -9.71
CA GLU A 8 19.47 -1.18 -10.23
C GLU A 8 19.78 -0.39 -11.51
N HIS A 9 20.96 0.24 -11.55
CA HIS A 9 21.43 0.97 -12.73
C HIS A 9 21.58 0.08 -13.97
N SER A 10 22.13 -1.14 -13.80
CA SER A 10 22.26 -2.10 -14.90
C SER A 10 20.90 -2.60 -15.37
N LEU A 11 19.95 -2.82 -14.47
CA LEU A 11 18.59 -3.26 -14.80
C LEU A 11 17.80 -2.18 -15.57
N HIS A 12 17.96 -0.91 -15.20
CA HIS A 12 17.42 0.22 -15.98
C HIS A 12 18.02 0.29 -17.39
N MET A 13 19.34 0.11 -17.52
CA MET A 13 20.00 0.09 -18.84
C MET A 13 19.55 -1.10 -19.69
N LEU A 14 19.34 -2.26 -19.07
CA LEU A 14 18.83 -3.45 -19.74
C LEU A 14 17.44 -3.21 -20.33
N ARG A 15 16.52 -2.60 -19.57
CA ARG A 15 15.19 -2.19 -20.07
C ARG A 15 15.32 -1.29 -21.30
N ARG A 16 16.26 -0.35 -21.28
CA ARG A 16 16.48 0.59 -22.40
C ARG A 16 17.12 -0.08 -23.63
N VAL A 17 18.03 -1.02 -23.45
CA VAL A 17 18.60 -1.81 -24.56
C VAL A 17 17.53 -2.70 -25.18
N ALA A 18 16.73 -3.36 -24.34
CA ALA A 18 15.60 -4.17 -24.79
C ALA A 18 14.60 -3.34 -25.61
N HIS A 19 14.28 -2.14 -25.12
CA HIS A 19 13.45 -1.14 -25.81
C HIS A 19 14.02 -0.76 -27.19
N LEU A 20 15.29 -0.35 -27.26
CA LEU A 20 15.93 0.04 -28.53
C LEU A 20 16.03 -1.12 -29.55
N TRP A 21 16.25 -2.34 -29.07
CA TRP A 21 16.26 -3.52 -29.93
C TRP A 21 14.84 -3.80 -30.43
N ALA A 22 13.83 -3.74 -29.56
CA ALA A 22 12.43 -3.94 -29.91
C ALA A 22 11.92 -2.97 -30.99
N GLU A 23 12.45 -1.74 -31.04
CA GLU A 23 12.12 -0.79 -32.12
C GLU A 23 12.49 -1.31 -33.51
N HIS A 24 13.55 -2.13 -33.60
CA HIS A 24 14.08 -2.63 -34.87
C HIS A 24 13.70 -4.09 -35.16
N ASP A 25 13.75 -4.96 -34.15
CA ASP A 25 13.46 -6.39 -34.24
C ASP A 25 12.73 -6.84 -32.97
N ARG A 26 11.41 -6.76 -33.02
CA ARG A 26 10.50 -7.10 -31.91
C ARG A 26 10.62 -8.55 -31.52
N GLU A 27 10.58 -9.46 -32.50
CA GLU A 27 10.57 -10.90 -32.24
C GLU A 27 11.92 -11.35 -31.66
N GLY A 28 13.04 -10.85 -32.21
CA GLY A 28 14.37 -11.13 -31.69
C GLY A 28 14.59 -10.58 -30.27
N ALA A 29 14.15 -9.34 -30.00
CA ALA A 29 14.24 -8.76 -28.65
C ALA A 29 13.42 -9.57 -27.62
N MET A 30 12.27 -10.12 -28.02
CA MET A 30 11.44 -10.98 -27.17
C MET A 30 12.06 -12.35 -26.92
N GLN A 31 12.56 -13.01 -27.95
CA GLN A 31 13.24 -14.30 -27.81
C GLN A 31 14.48 -14.14 -26.91
N TRP A 32 15.24 -13.06 -27.09
CA TRP A 32 16.35 -12.73 -26.22
C TRP A 32 15.91 -12.49 -24.78
N GLY A 33 14.89 -11.65 -24.56
CA GLY A 33 14.36 -11.35 -23.23
C GLY A 33 13.87 -12.61 -22.52
N ALA A 34 13.14 -13.47 -23.20
CA ALA A 34 12.64 -14.74 -22.66
C ALA A 34 13.75 -15.77 -22.38
N ALA A 35 14.85 -15.72 -23.15
CA ALA A 35 15.99 -16.62 -22.99
C ALA A 35 16.96 -16.23 -21.85
N GLN A 36 16.72 -15.13 -21.13
CA GLN A 36 17.56 -14.73 -20.01
C GLN A 36 17.43 -15.72 -18.84
N GLU A 37 18.56 -16.21 -18.35
CA GLU A 37 18.62 -17.18 -17.24
C GLU A 37 18.27 -16.51 -15.89
N ASP A 38 18.78 -15.30 -15.66
CA ASP A 38 18.49 -14.54 -14.44
C ASP A 38 17.05 -13.98 -14.46
N PRO A 39 16.20 -14.30 -13.45
CA PRO A 39 14.82 -13.83 -13.39
C PRO A 39 14.66 -12.30 -13.37
N ALA A 40 15.54 -11.57 -12.68
CA ALA A 40 15.49 -10.12 -12.61
C ALA A 40 15.82 -9.51 -13.98
N VAL A 41 16.83 -10.04 -14.65
CA VAL A 41 17.22 -9.62 -16.00
C VAL A 41 16.09 -9.93 -16.99
N ARG A 42 15.52 -11.13 -16.95
CA ARG A 42 14.39 -11.54 -17.79
C ARG A 42 13.19 -10.62 -17.63
N GLN A 43 12.82 -10.28 -16.39
CA GLN A 43 11.72 -9.35 -16.10
C GLN A 43 11.96 -7.97 -16.74
N HIS A 44 13.13 -7.38 -16.53
CA HIS A 44 13.42 -6.02 -17.03
C HIS A 44 13.55 -5.98 -18.55
N ALA A 45 14.11 -7.03 -19.15
CA ALA A 45 14.18 -7.18 -20.61
C ALA A 45 12.78 -7.27 -21.20
N LEU A 46 11.96 -8.23 -20.75
CA LEU A 46 10.60 -8.43 -21.26
C LEU A 46 9.73 -7.18 -21.05
N GLY A 47 9.84 -6.51 -19.90
CA GLY A 47 9.10 -5.27 -19.63
C GLY A 47 9.45 -4.14 -20.60
N GLY A 48 10.74 -3.97 -20.94
CA GLY A 48 11.18 -2.95 -21.90
C GLY A 48 10.70 -3.22 -23.33
N VAL A 49 10.67 -4.48 -23.75
CA VAL A 49 10.17 -4.84 -25.09
C VAL A 49 8.65 -4.71 -25.18
N VAL A 50 7.91 -5.21 -24.19
CA VAL A 50 6.44 -5.12 -24.15
C VAL A 50 5.99 -3.66 -24.15
N GLU A 51 6.72 -2.76 -23.50
CA GLU A 51 6.43 -1.33 -23.50
C GLU A 51 6.50 -0.70 -24.90
N ILE A 52 7.55 -0.98 -25.69
CA ILE A 52 7.65 -0.47 -27.07
C ILE A 52 6.57 -1.05 -27.96
N TRP A 53 6.35 -2.35 -27.83
CA TRP A 53 5.37 -3.00 -28.66
C TRP A 53 3.97 -2.46 -28.34
N ALA A 54 3.63 -2.34 -27.06
CA ALA A 54 2.33 -1.83 -26.67
C ALA A 54 2.11 -0.37 -27.07
N HIS A 55 3.17 0.41 -27.29
CA HIS A 55 3.07 1.76 -27.86
C HIS A 55 2.65 1.78 -29.34
N THR A 56 2.95 0.72 -30.09
CA THR A 56 2.68 0.66 -31.55
C THR A 56 1.56 -0.30 -31.92
N ASP A 57 1.40 -1.38 -31.17
CA ASP A 57 0.41 -2.43 -31.33
C ASP A 57 0.12 -3.07 -29.95
N PRO A 58 -0.73 -2.43 -29.13
CA PRO A 58 -1.08 -2.91 -27.80
C PRO A 58 -1.78 -4.27 -27.80
N ALA A 59 -2.56 -4.58 -28.84
CA ALA A 59 -3.26 -5.86 -28.95
C ALA A 59 -2.27 -7.02 -29.09
N ALA A 60 -1.30 -6.91 -29.99
CA ALA A 60 -0.31 -7.96 -30.17
C ALA A 60 0.63 -8.10 -28.96
N ALA A 61 1.01 -6.98 -28.32
CA ALA A 61 1.78 -7.00 -27.08
C ALA A 61 1.03 -7.71 -25.93
N ALA A 62 -0.29 -7.50 -25.85
CA ALA A 62 -1.17 -8.12 -24.86
C ALA A 62 -1.35 -9.63 -25.08
N VAL A 63 -1.53 -10.07 -26.34
CA VAL A 63 -1.57 -11.49 -26.71
C VAL A 63 -0.25 -12.17 -26.35
N PHE A 64 0.88 -11.53 -26.65
CA PHE A 64 2.18 -12.03 -26.26
C PHE A 64 2.29 -12.17 -24.74
N ALA A 65 1.94 -11.11 -23.99
CA ALA A 65 2.05 -11.09 -22.54
C ALA A 65 1.28 -12.26 -21.92
N ALA A 66 0.05 -12.53 -22.39
CA ALA A 66 -0.76 -13.66 -21.95
C ALA A 66 -0.13 -15.04 -22.23
N GLY A 67 0.73 -15.16 -23.25
CA GLY A 67 1.41 -16.40 -23.63
C GLY A 67 2.67 -16.73 -22.80
N LEU A 68 3.11 -15.83 -21.93
CA LEU A 68 4.30 -16.04 -21.10
C LEU A 68 4.10 -17.17 -20.06
N GLN A 69 5.04 -18.11 -20.03
CA GLN A 69 5.00 -19.29 -19.16
C GLN A 69 5.28 -18.94 -17.69
N GLY A 70 6.16 -17.96 -17.43
CA GLY A 70 6.48 -17.49 -16.09
C GLY A 70 5.35 -16.63 -15.52
N SER A 71 4.80 -17.02 -14.36
CA SER A 71 3.65 -16.32 -13.78
C SER A 71 3.97 -14.89 -13.37
N TYR A 72 5.19 -14.60 -12.91
CA TYR A 72 5.58 -13.27 -12.47
C TYR A 72 5.81 -12.35 -13.68
N GLU A 73 6.52 -12.83 -14.68
CA GLU A 73 6.80 -12.13 -15.93
C GLU A 73 5.52 -11.86 -16.72
N ARG A 74 4.61 -12.86 -16.80
CA ARG A 74 3.28 -12.72 -17.41
C ARG A 74 2.51 -11.57 -16.77
N LEU A 75 2.41 -11.55 -15.45
CA LEU A 75 1.62 -10.52 -14.75
C LEU A 75 2.19 -9.11 -14.95
N GLY A 76 3.51 -8.96 -14.92
CA GLY A 76 4.17 -7.68 -15.20
C GLY A 76 3.99 -7.22 -16.64
N ALA A 77 4.12 -8.13 -17.61
CA ALA A 77 3.90 -7.82 -19.03
C ALA A 77 2.45 -7.45 -19.33
N LEU A 78 1.48 -8.17 -18.74
CA LEU A 78 0.05 -7.88 -18.88
C LEU A 78 -0.28 -6.48 -18.34
N GLU A 79 0.30 -6.11 -17.20
CA GLU A 79 0.12 -4.79 -16.60
C GLU A 79 0.65 -3.67 -17.50
N VAL A 80 1.86 -3.82 -18.05
CA VAL A 80 2.44 -2.84 -18.98
C VAL A 80 1.60 -2.73 -20.25
N ALA A 81 1.20 -3.86 -20.85
CA ALA A 81 0.37 -3.87 -22.05
C ALA A 81 -0.99 -3.21 -21.80
N ALA A 82 -1.65 -3.55 -20.68
CA ALA A 82 -2.94 -3.01 -20.28
C ALA A 82 -2.91 -1.48 -20.12
N ARG A 83 -1.88 -0.95 -19.44
CA ARG A 83 -1.71 0.50 -19.28
C ARG A 83 -1.48 1.21 -20.60
N ARG A 84 -0.56 0.70 -21.42
CA ARG A 84 -0.25 1.29 -22.73
C ARG A 84 -1.40 1.20 -23.73
N TRP A 85 -2.23 0.16 -23.64
CA TRP A 85 -3.46 0.09 -24.42
C TRP A 85 -4.47 1.10 -23.91
N ALA A 86 -4.70 1.17 -22.60
CA ALA A 86 -5.64 2.10 -21.99
C ALA A 86 -5.35 3.57 -22.32
N SER A 87 -4.07 3.94 -22.42
CA SER A 87 -3.63 5.28 -22.80
C SER A 87 -3.95 5.64 -24.27
N GLN A 88 -4.21 4.65 -25.12
CA GLN A 88 -4.59 4.82 -26.53
C GLN A 88 -6.10 4.65 -26.74
N SER A 89 -6.66 3.58 -26.19
CA SER A 89 -8.08 3.24 -26.25
C SER A 89 -8.47 2.45 -25.00
N THR A 90 -9.08 3.14 -24.05
CA THR A 90 -9.61 2.52 -22.82
C THR A 90 -10.69 1.48 -23.13
N VAL A 91 -11.52 1.71 -24.15
CA VAL A 91 -12.61 0.81 -24.53
C VAL A 91 -12.07 -0.54 -25.00
N GLU A 92 -11.15 -0.53 -25.96
CA GLU A 92 -10.54 -1.77 -26.50
C GLU A 92 -9.74 -2.51 -25.42
N ALA A 93 -8.99 -1.79 -24.58
CA ALA A 93 -8.26 -2.38 -23.47
C ALA A 93 -9.20 -3.11 -22.49
N MET A 94 -10.37 -2.52 -22.19
CA MET A 94 -11.38 -3.11 -21.33
C MET A 94 -12.07 -4.32 -21.97
N GLU A 95 -12.31 -4.30 -23.29
CA GLU A 95 -12.82 -5.46 -24.03
C GLU A 95 -11.84 -6.62 -23.95
N TRP A 96 -10.56 -6.38 -24.26
CA TRP A 96 -9.51 -7.39 -24.13
C TRP A 96 -9.40 -7.95 -22.71
N ALA A 97 -9.40 -7.10 -21.69
CA ALA A 97 -9.32 -7.55 -20.29
C ALA A 97 -10.45 -8.53 -19.93
N ARG A 98 -11.65 -8.37 -20.50
CA ARG A 98 -12.79 -9.28 -20.26
C ARG A 98 -12.61 -10.67 -20.87
N GLU A 99 -11.76 -10.82 -21.89
CA GLU A 99 -11.46 -12.11 -22.52
C GLU A 99 -10.44 -12.94 -21.73
N LEU A 100 -9.67 -12.30 -20.86
CA LEU A 100 -8.64 -12.97 -20.06
C LEU A 100 -9.22 -13.91 -18.99
N PRO A 101 -8.48 -14.94 -18.56
CA PRO A 101 -8.81 -15.72 -17.37
C PRO A 101 -9.00 -14.82 -16.14
N VAL A 102 -9.84 -15.22 -15.19
CA VAL A 102 -10.30 -14.36 -14.07
C VAL A 102 -9.16 -13.65 -13.32
N GLY A 103 -8.03 -14.32 -13.08
CA GLY A 103 -6.87 -13.72 -12.39
C GLY A 103 -6.18 -12.63 -13.21
N ASP A 104 -5.93 -12.91 -14.49
CA ASP A 104 -5.26 -11.99 -15.41
C ASP A 104 -6.18 -10.81 -15.77
N ARG A 105 -7.50 -11.06 -15.92
CA ARG A 105 -8.54 -10.04 -16.10
C ARG A 105 -8.52 -9.00 -14.99
N GLN A 106 -8.56 -9.45 -13.73
CA GLN A 106 -8.58 -8.52 -12.59
C GLN A 106 -7.34 -7.63 -12.58
N ARG A 107 -6.16 -8.21 -12.87
CA ARG A 107 -4.89 -7.48 -12.95
C ARG A 107 -4.91 -6.44 -14.07
N ALA A 108 -5.33 -6.84 -15.27
CA ALA A 108 -5.45 -5.96 -16.42
C ALA A 108 -6.45 -4.81 -16.15
N THR A 109 -7.62 -5.11 -15.59
CA THR A 109 -8.61 -4.07 -15.25
C THR A 109 -8.09 -3.07 -14.23
N VAL A 110 -7.38 -3.51 -13.17
CA VAL A 110 -6.75 -2.59 -12.21
C VAL A 110 -5.71 -1.71 -12.92
N ALA A 111 -4.89 -2.28 -13.79
CA ALA A 111 -3.88 -1.55 -14.54
C ALA A 111 -4.51 -0.50 -15.49
N ILE A 112 -5.60 -0.85 -16.17
CA ILE A 112 -6.38 0.07 -17.02
C ILE A 112 -6.97 1.21 -16.17
N LEU A 113 -7.64 0.88 -15.07
CA LEU A 113 -8.24 1.88 -14.19
C LEU A 113 -7.19 2.82 -13.58
N ARG A 114 -6.00 2.31 -13.26
CA ARG A 114 -4.87 3.13 -12.81
C ARG A 114 -4.45 4.12 -13.89
N GLU A 115 -4.23 3.67 -15.11
CA GLU A 115 -3.85 4.56 -16.23
C GLU A 115 -4.90 5.65 -16.44
N VAL A 116 -6.19 5.29 -16.44
CA VAL A 116 -7.27 6.25 -16.56
C VAL A 116 -7.25 7.20 -15.36
N ALA A 117 -7.06 6.72 -14.14
CA ALA A 117 -7.06 7.55 -12.95
C ALA A 117 -5.89 8.54 -12.90
N GLU A 118 -4.74 8.17 -13.47
CA GLU A 118 -3.57 9.06 -13.57
C GLU A 118 -3.85 10.25 -14.50
N SER A 119 -4.75 10.11 -15.48
CA SER A 119 -5.14 11.20 -16.40
C SER A 119 -6.45 11.91 -16.00
N ASP A 120 -7.46 11.15 -15.59
CA ASP A 120 -8.81 11.60 -15.21
C ASP A 120 -9.38 10.65 -14.14
N PRO A 121 -9.16 10.93 -12.85
CA PRO A 121 -9.63 10.10 -11.76
C PRO A 121 -11.16 10.08 -11.63
N GLY A 122 -11.85 11.15 -12.07
CA GLY A 122 -13.31 11.18 -12.12
C GLY A 122 -13.87 10.20 -13.15
N HIS A 123 -13.22 10.08 -14.31
CA HIS A 123 -13.58 9.08 -15.31
C HIS A 123 -13.31 7.66 -14.82
N ALA A 124 -12.16 7.40 -14.17
CA ALA A 124 -11.87 6.09 -13.58
C ALA A 124 -12.89 5.69 -12.50
N ALA A 125 -13.30 6.64 -11.66
CA ALA A 125 -14.36 6.46 -10.68
C ALA A 125 -15.71 6.08 -11.34
N ALA A 126 -16.10 6.79 -12.41
CA ALA A 126 -17.32 6.47 -13.16
C ALA A 126 -17.26 5.06 -13.78
N MET A 127 -16.11 4.66 -14.34
CA MET A 127 -15.91 3.30 -14.86
C MET A 127 -16.03 2.25 -13.75
N TYR A 128 -15.48 2.51 -12.57
CA TYR A 128 -15.63 1.61 -11.42
C TYR A 128 -17.10 1.44 -11.02
N GLU A 129 -17.86 2.54 -10.97
CA GLU A 129 -19.28 2.52 -10.65
C GLU A 129 -20.08 1.72 -11.69
N GLU A 130 -19.79 1.90 -12.98
CA GLU A 130 -20.41 1.11 -14.05
C GLU A 130 -20.10 -0.39 -13.92
N LEU A 131 -18.83 -0.75 -13.66
CA LEU A 131 -18.40 -2.14 -13.48
C LEU A 131 -19.07 -2.82 -12.28
N THR A 132 -19.50 -2.05 -11.28
CA THR A 132 -20.05 -2.56 -10.03
C THR A 132 -21.56 -2.40 -9.91
N ALA A 133 -22.20 -1.64 -10.79
CA ALA A 133 -23.62 -1.29 -10.72
C ALA A 133 -24.57 -2.50 -10.69
N GLU A 134 -24.22 -3.58 -11.39
CA GLU A 134 -25.07 -4.79 -11.51
C GLU A 134 -24.72 -5.87 -10.48
N LEU A 135 -23.70 -5.66 -9.64
CA LEU A 135 -23.24 -6.67 -8.70
C LEU A 135 -24.08 -6.68 -7.42
N SER A 136 -24.38 -7.88 -6.93
CA SER A 136 -24.93 -8.03 -5.58
C SER A 136 -23.85 -7.73 -4.52
N PRO A 137 -24.23 -7.47 -3.24
CA PRO A 137 -23.27 -7.34 -2.16
C PRO A 137 -22.29 -8.51 -2.04
N GLU A 138 -22.71 -9.74 -2.34
CA GLU A 138 -21.86 -10.93 -2.38
C GLU A 138 -20.86 -10.88 -3.54
N GLY A 139 -21.27 -10.35 -4.70
CA GLY A 139 -20.38 -10.11 -5.83
C GLY A 139 -19.25 -9.13 -5.51
N LEU A 140 -19.54 -8.12 -4.68
CA LEU A 140 -18.55 -7.13 -4.21
C LEU A 140 -17.60 -7.68 -3.14
N GLN A 141 -17.90 -8.82 -2.51
CA GLN A 141 -16.99 -9.43 -1.53
C GLN A 141 -15.68 -9.94 -2.15
N GLY A 142 -15.61 -10.05 -3.47
CA GLY A 142 -14.36 -10.33 -4.17
C GLY A 142 -13.35 -9.20 -3.93
N GLY A 143 -12.18 -9.53 -3.36
CA GLY A 143 -11.11 -8.56 -3.08
C GLY A 143 -10.58 -7.81 -4.31
N ALA A 144 -10.97 -8.21 -5.53
CA ALA A 144 -10.67 -7.49 -6.76
C ALA A 144 -11.30 -6.08 -6.80
N TYR A 145 -12.59 -5.94 -6.46
CA TYR A 145 -13.27 -4.64 -6.51
C TYR A 145 -12.78 -3.69 -5.42
N ARG A 146 -12.41 -4.24 -4.25
CA ARG A 146 -11.72 -3.48 -3.23
C ARG A 146 -10.40 -2.92 -3.77
N ARG A 147 -9.56 -3.78 -4.38
CA ARG A 147 -8.28 -3.35 -4.97
C ARG A 147 -8.45 -2.29 -6.07
N MET A 148 -9.46 -2.42 -6.94
CA MET A 148 -9.74 -1.41 -7.96
C MET A 148 -10.11 -0.07 -7.33
N ALA A 149 -10.97 -0.06 -6.31
CA ALA A 149 -11.35 1.17 -5.63
C ALA A 149 -10.17 1.83 -4.90
N GLN A 150 -9.35 1.01 -4.24
CA GLN A 150 -8.13 1.42 -3.57
C GLN A 150 -7.11 2.06 -4.53
N GLU A 151 -6.94 1.47 -5.72
CA GLU A 151 -6.04 2.00 -6.74
C GLU A 151 -6.49 3.39 -7.22
N ILE A 152 -7.77 3.56 -7.52
CA ILE A 152 -8.34 4.85 -7.93
C ILE A 152 -8.20 5.87 -6.78
N ALA A 153 -8.54 5.49 -5.55
CA ALA A 153 -8.40 6.34 -4.37
C ALA A 153 -6.97 6.82 -4.15
N SER A 154 -6.01 5.90 -4.25
CA SER A 154 -4.57 6.18 -4.10
C SER A 154 -4.09 7.20 -5.15
N VAL A 155 -4.37 6.93 -6.43
CA VAL A 155 -3.97 7.82 -7.53
C VAL A 155 -4.66 9.17 -7.44
N TRP A 156 -5.96 9.21 -7.21
CA TRP A 156 -6.71 10.48 -7.09
C TRP A 156 -6.24 11.28 -5.87
N SER A 157 -5.90 10.62 -4.76
CA SER A 157 -5.42 11.31 -3.56
C SER A 157 -4.08 12.01 -3.77
N SER A 158 -3.25 11.53 -4.72
CA SER A 158 -1.98 12.17 -5.07
C SER A 158 -2.14 13.54 -5.74
N SER A 159 -3.29 13.81 -6.38
CA SER A 159 -3.56 15.06 -7.08
C SER A 159 -4.63 15.91 -6.39
N SER A 160 -5.65 15.29 -5.78
CA SER A 160 -6.79 15.96 -5.17
C SER A 160 -7.40 15.10 -4.05
N PRO A 161 -6.79 15.07 -2.86
CA PRO A 161 -7.21 14.20 -1.76
C PRO A 161 -8.62 14.50 -1.25
N ALA A 162 -9.07 15.75 -1.28
CA ALA A 162 -10.42 16.14 -0.88
C ALA A 162 -11.50 15.58 -1.84
N GLU A 163 -11.22 15.55 -3.15
CA GLU A 163 -12.13 14.97 -4.13
C GLU A 163 -12.15 13.44 -4.05
N ALA A 164 -10.96 12.83 -3.91
CA ALA A 164 -10.81 11.40 -3.67
C ALA A 164 -11.57 10.95 -2.42
N ALA A 165 -11.47 11.73 -1.32
CA ALA A 165 -12.22 11.52 -0.10
C ALA A 165 -13.74 11.58 -0.34
N ALA A 166 -14.22 12.60 -1.06
CA ALA A 166 -15.64 12.77 -1.37
C ALA A 166 -16.22 11.62 -2.21
N TRP A 167 -15.39 11.00 -3.07
CA TRP A 167 -15.76 9.78 -3.79
C TRP A 167 -15.71 8.55 -2.89
N ALA A 168 -14.60 8.34 -2.16
CA ALA A 168 -14.37 7.15 -1.36
C ALA A 168 -15.47 6.91 -0.31
N VAL A 169 -16.00 7.96 0.33
CA VAL A 169 -17.08 7.83 1.33
C VAL A 169 -18.42 7.39 0.74
N LYS A 170 -18.64 7.55 -0.57
CA LYS A 170 -19.87 7.14 -1.26
C LYS A 170 -19.86 5.67 -1.67
N LEU A 171 -18.70 5.02 -1.61
CA LEU A 171 -18.55 3.62 -2.00
C LEU A 171 -19.37 2.68 -1.09
N PRO A 172 -19.76 1.50 -1.60
CA PRO A 172 -20.41 0.48 -0.79
C PRO A 172 -19.47 -0.07 0.29
N GLU A 173 -20.03 -0.43 1.45
CA GLU A 173 -19.27 -1.12 2.51
C GLU A 173 -19.03 -2.60 2.17
N ALA A 174 -19.85 -3.17 1.28
CA ALA A 174 -19.75 -4.57 0.87
C ALA A 174 -18.32 -4.88 0.40
N GLY A 175 -17.77 -6.02 0.84
CA GLY A 175 -16.40 -6.41 0.53
C GLY A 175 -15.33 -5.47 1.09
N GLU A 176 -15.65 -4.61 2.07
CA GLU A 176 -14.76 -3.59 2.65
C GLU A 176 -14.22 -2.58 1.63
N VAL A 177 -14.93 -2.39 0.51
CA VAL A 177 -14.55 -1.47 -0.57
C VAL A 177 -14.37 -0.04 -0.05
N ARG A 178 -15.41 0.52 0.60
CA ARG A 178 -15.34 1.86 1.18
C ARG A 178 -14.22 2.00 2.20
N ARG A 179 -14.10 1.04 3.12
CA ARG A 179 -13.07 1.07 4.16
C ARG A 179 -11.67 1.10 3.57
N GLY A 180 -11.38 0.24 2.60
CA GLY A 180 -10.08 0.19 1.93
C GLY A 180 -9.75 1.50 1.23
N ALA A 181 -10.69 2.02 0.43
CA ALA A 181 -10.48 3.26 -0.31
C ALA A 181 -10.29 4.47 0.62
N VAL A 182 -11.11 4.59 1.67
CA VAL A 182 -10.98 5.67 2.67
C VAL A 182 -9.64 5.60 3.40
N ALA A 183 -9.16 4.41 3.75
CA ALA A 183 -7.86 4.24 4.39
C ALA A 183 -6.71 4.67 3.45
N ASP A 184 -6.79 4.35 2.16
CA ASP A 184 -5.73 4.73 1.21
C ASP A 184 -5.74 6.23 0.88
N VAL A 185 -6.92 6.87 0.85
CA VAL A 185 -7.02 8.34 0.81
C VAL A 185 -6.37 8.95 2.05
N ALA A 186 -6.69 8.44 3.25
CA ALA A 186 -6.15 8.93 4.51
C ALA A 186 -4.62 8.84 4.52
N GLU A 187 -4.04 7.70 4.15
CA GLU A 187 -2.59 7.49 4.10
C GLU A 187 -1.89 8.53 3.20
N HIS A 188 -2.38 8.72 1.97
CA HIS A 188 -1.77 9.67 1.04
C HIS A 188 -1.98 11.12 1.48
N TRP A 189 -3.17 11.47 1.97
CA TRP A 189 -3.46 12.83 2.41
C TRP A 189 -2.63 13.19 3.65
N LEU A 190 -2.44 12.26 4.60
CA LEU A 190 -1.57 12.47 5.76
C LEU A 190 -0.12 12.81 5.37
N GLY A 191 0.37 12.25 4.25
CA GLY A 191 1.69 12.56 3.72
C GLY A 191 1.81 13.96 3.11
N PHE A 192 0.70 14.55 2.66
CA PHE A 192 0.67 15.86 1.99
C PHE A 192 0.25 17.00 2.94
N ASP A 193 -0.85 16.81 3.66
CA ASP A 193 -1.41 17.76 4.63
C ASP A 193 -2.10 16.98 5.76
N SER A 194 -1.33 16.69 6.80
CA SER A 194 -1.80 15.91 7.93
C SER A 194 -2.87 16.61 8.78
N ALA A 195 -2.89 17.95 8.76
CA ALA A 195 -3.91 18.72 9.48
C ALA A 195 -5.27 18.59 8.79
N ALA A 196 -5.32 18.86 7.48
CA ALA A 196 -6.54 18.70 6.70
C ALA A 196 -7.04 17.25 6.66
N ALA A 197 -6.13 16.28 6.52
CA ALA A 197 -6.46 14.87 6.59
C ALA A 197 -7.08 14.50 7.95
N GLY A 198 -6.48 14.97 9.06
CA GLY A 198 -6.99 14.75 10.40
C GLY A 198 -8.40 15.33 10.59
N GLU A 199 -8.62 16.57 10.16
CA GLU A 199 -9.95 17.19 10.22
C GLU A 199 -11.00 16.39 9.44
N TRP A 200 -10.66 15.92 8.24
CA TRP A 200 -11.55 15.09 7.43
C TRP A 200 -11.86 13.75 8.14
N ILE A 201 -10.87 13.07 8.71
CA ILE A 201 -11.07 11.80 9.42
C ILE A 201 -11.99 11.98 10.63
N LEU A 202 -11.87 13.09 11.37
CA LEU A 202 -12.75 13.40 12.50
C LEU A 202 -14.20 13.66 12.08
N GLN A 203 -14.44 14.10 10.84
CA GLN A 203 -15.78 14.33 10.29
C GLN A 203 -16.45 13.05 9.78
N LEU A 204 -15.69 11.95 9.61
CA LEU A 204 -16.28 10.67 9.21
C LEU A 204 -17.23 10.17 10.31
N PRO A 205 -18.36 9.52 9.95
CA PRO A 205 -19.22 8.85 10.92
C PRO A 205 -18.43 7.82 11.74
N GLU A 206 -18.75 7.71 13.02
CA GLU A 206 -18.16 6.69 13.90
C GLU A 206 -18.42 5.28 13.37
N GLY A 207 -17.45 4.40 13.56
CA GLY A 207 -17.47 3.02 13.09
C GLY A 207 -16.25 2.64 12.26
N ARG A 208 -16.33 1.47 11.63
CA ARG A 208 -15.18 0.78 11.04
C ARG A 208 -14.46 1.56 9.94
N THR A 209 -15.16 2.40 9.18
CA THR A 209 -14.56 3.22 8.13
C THR A 209 -13.67 4.30 8.72
N ARG A 210 -14.14 5.03 9.73
CA ARG A 210 -13.34 6.03 10.46
C ARG A 210 -12.19 5.36 11.19
N ASP A 211 -12.45 4.24 11.87
CA ASP A 211 -11.41 3.52 12.62
C ASP A 211 -10.25 3.06 11.71
N ALA A 212 -10.53 2.64 10.46
CA ALA A 212 -9.50 2.29 9.49
C ALA A 212 -8.67 3.49 9.01
N ALA A 213 -9.28 4.67 8.90
CA ALA A 213 -8.53 5.89 8.60
C ALA A 213 -7.69 6.34 9.80
N THR A 214 -8.24 6.26 11.02
CA THR A 214 -7.52 6.49 12.27
C THR A 214 -6.30 5.59 12.40
N GLU A 215 -6.42 4.31 12.03
CA GLU A 215 -5.28 3.37 12.03
C GLU A 215 -4.13 3.88 11.15
N ARG A 216 -4.42 4.51 9.99
CA ARG A 216 -3.39 5.13 9.16
C ARG A 216 -2.73 6.31 9.84
N VAL A 217 -3.49 7.17 10.52
CA VAL A 217 -2.94 8.26 11.34
C VAL A 217 -1.98 7.73 12.40
N VAL A 218 -2.41 6.69 13.14
CA VAL A 218 -1.58 6.03 14.15
C VAL A 218 -0.28 5.52 13.52
N GLY A 219 -0.37 4.82 12.39
CA GLY A 219 0.80 4.30 11.66
C GLY A 219 1.77 5.39 11.21
N THR A 220 1.27 6.53 10.72
CA THR A 220 2.09 7.67 10.28
C THR A 220 2.86 8.30 11.45
N PHE A 221 2.21 8.50 12.60
CA PHE A 221 2.79 9.27 13.70
C PHE A 221 3.49 8.42 14.77
N VAL A 222 3.30 7.10 14.81
CA VAL A 222 3.82 6.25 15.89
C VAL A 222 5.34 6.36 16.11
N HIS A 223 6.10 6.70 15.08
CA HIS A 223 7.55 6.85 15.16
C HIS A 223 8.02 8.29 15.39
N THR A 224 7.27 9.29 14.91
CA THR A 224 7.68 10.70 14.93
C THR A 224 7.02 11.49 16.04
N ASP A 225 5.77 11.16 16.36
CA ASP A 225 4.95 11.76 17.42
C ASP A 225 4.02 10.71 18.04
N PRO A 226 4.55 9.84 18.92
CA PRO A 226 3.76 8.79 19.55
C PRO A 226 2.66 9.34 20.47
N ALA A 227 2.75 10.58 20.95
CA ALA A 227 1.71 11.21 21.74
C ALA A 227 0.47 11.50 20.88
N THR A 228 0.66 12.08 19.69
CA THR A 228 -0.40 12.24 18.69
C THR A 228 -0.97 10.89 18.29
N ALA A 229 -0.11 9.91 17.96
CA ALA A 229 -0.56 8.55 17.62
C ALA A 229 -1.41 7.91 18.73
N PHE A 230 -1.05 8.10 20.00
CA PHE A 230 -1.79 7.55 21.14
C PHE A 230 -3.15 8.23 21.32
N SER A 231 -3.22 9.55 21.13
CA SER A 231 -4.48 10.30 21.15
C SER A 231 -5.43 9.83 20.05
N TRP A 232 -4.92 9.64 18.83
CA TRP A 232 -5.69 9.09 17.72
C TRP A 232 -6.14 7.65 17.97
N ALA A 233 -5.26 6.78 18.47
CA ALA A 233 -5.62 5.42 18.86
C ALA A 233 -6.79 5.41 19.86
N SER A 234 -6.75 6.29 20.85
CA SER A 234 -7.78 6.45 21.89
C SER A 234 -9.12 6.95 21.35
N SER A 235 -9.14 7.57 20.16
CA SER A 235 -10.36 8.08 19.51
C SER A 235 -11.12 7.04 18.69
N ALA A 236 -10.57 5.85 18.49
CA ALA A 236 -11.25 4.80 17.73
C ALA A 236 -12.53 4.33 18.42
N SER A 237 -13.54 4.05 17.60
CA SER A 237 -14.90 3.73 18.03
C SER A 237 -14.95 2.32 18.61
N ASP A 238 -14.41 1.34 17.87
CA ASP A 238 -14.33 -0.05 18.31
C ASP A 238 -13.34 -0.22 19.47
N GLU A 239 -13.81 -0.78 20.58
CA GLU A 239 -13.02 -0.93 21.79
C GLU A 239 -11.82 -1.87 21.62
N GLY A 240 -12.00 -2.99 20.91
CA GLY A 240 -10.92 -3.94 20.67
C GLY A 240 -9.83 -3.34 19.77
N HIS A 241 -10.25 -2.62 18.73
CA HIS A 241 -9.34 -1.96 17.81
C HIS A 241 -8.59 -0.80 18.48
N ARG A 242 -9.31 0.04 19.23
CA ARG A 242 -8.74 1.11 20.08
C ARG A 242 -7.65 0.55 20.99
N PHE A 243 -7.98 -0.49 21.76
CA PHE A 243 -7.04 -1.13 22.68
C PHE A 243 -5.80 -1.69 21.97
N GLY A 244 -6.00 -2.37 20.84
CA GLY A 244 -4.91 -2.92 20.03
C GLY A 244 -3.94 -1.85 19.51
N MET A 245 -4.48 -0.74 18.99
CA MET A 245 -3.67 0.39 18.52
C MET A 245 -2.93 1.08 19.67
N MET A 246 -3.61 1.34 20.79
CA MET A 246 -2.99 1.94 21.98
C MET A 246 -1.81 1.10 22.47
N ARG A 247 -1.98 -0.23 22.54
CA ARG A 247 -0.91 -1.16 22.93
C ARG A 247 0.29 -1.08 22.00
N GLU A 248 0.08 -1.04 20.69
CA GLU A 248 1.19 -0.97 19.73
C GLU A 248 1.93 0.37 19.80
N VAL A 249 1.21 1.48 19.96
CA VAL A 249 1.81 2.81 20.15
C VAL A 249 2.64 2.82 21.43
N LEU A 250 2.08 2.36 22.54
CA LEU A 250 2.76 2.34 23.84
C LEU A 250 4.01 1.46 23.81
N LYS A 251 3.94 0.27 23.20
CA LYS A 251 5.08 -0.63 23.04
C LYS A 251 6.26 0.04 22.32
N ARG A 252 5.98 0.81 21.27
CA ARG A 252 7.02 1.53 20.52
C ARG A 252 7.50 2.77 21.26
N TRP A 253 6.57 3.56 21.81
CA TRP A 253 6.87 4.77 22.57
C TRP A 253 7.72 4.47 23.80
N GLN A 254 7.50 3.35 24.47
CA GLN A 254 8.30 2.94 25.61
C GLN A 254 9.78 2.77 25.27
N VAL A 255 10.12 2.35 24.05
CA VAL A 255 11.53 2.20 23.63
C VAL A 255 12.21 3.56 23.49
N THR A 256 11.48 4.60 23.09
CA THR A 256 12.02 5.93 22.84
C THR A 256 11.92 6.87 24.04
N ASP A 257 10.79 6.85 24.74
CA ASP A 257 10.52 7.65 25.95
C ASP A 257 9.55 6.89 26.91
N PRO A 258 10.09 6.04 27.80
CA PRO A 258 9.30 5.29 28.77
C PRO A 258 8.48 6.17 29.72
N ALA A 259 9.00 7.34 30.08
CA ALA A 259 8.36 8.22 31.07
C ALA A 259 7.11 8.87 30.48
N ALA A 260 7.20 9.40 29.26
CA ALA A 260 6.06 9.96 28.56
C ALA A 260 5.01 8.90 28.20
N ALA A 261 5.45 7.71 27.77
CA ALA A 261 4.56 6.60 27.47
C ALA A 261 3.78 6.13 28.73
N GLN A 262 4.44 6.06 29.89
CA GLN A 262 3.78 5.74 31.16
C GLN A 262 2.80 6.84 31.60
N ALA A 263 3.15 8.11 31.42
CA ALA A 263 2.27 9.23 31.72
C ALA A 263 0.99 9.18 30.86
N ALA A 264 1.12 8.87 29.57
CA ALA A 264 -0.01 8.70 28.66
C ALA A 264 -0.92 7.53 29.07
N LEU A 265 -0.35 6.37 29.45
CA LEU A 265 -1.12 5.24 29.96
C LEU A 265 -1.89 5.58 31.24
N ASN A 266 -1.30 6.36 32.15
CA ASN A 266 -1.94 6.76 33.39
C ASN A 266 -3.10 7.75 33.16
N ALA A 267 -2.97 8.62 32.15
CA ALA A 267 -4.00 9.58 31.77
C ALA A 267 -5.12 8.96 30.92
N ALA A 268 -4.89 7.80 30.30
CA ALA A 268 -5.84 7.16 29.41
C ALA A 268 -7.10 6.66 30.15
N GLU A 269 -8.26 6.98 29.58
CA GLU A 269 -9.57 6.51 30.03
C GLU A 269 -9.85 5.09 29.52
N VAL A 270 -9.15 4.11 30.09
CA VAL A 270 -9.32 2.69 29.79
C VAL A 270 -9.90 1.92 31.00
N PRO A 271 -10.70 0.86 30.76
CA PRO A 271 -11.14 -0.08 31.78
C PRO A 271 -9.96 -0.61 32.63
N PRO A 272 -10.17 -0.92 33.92
CA PRO A 272 -9.11 -1.40 34.81
C PRO A 272 -8.36 -2.63 34.27
N GLU A 273 -9.05 -3.58 33.64
CA GLU A 273 -8.44 -4.77 33.04
C GLU A 273 -7.51 -4.42 31.87
N GLN A 274 -7.94 -3.52 30.98
CA GLN A 274 -7.11 -3.04 29.88
C GLN A 274 -5.90 -2.26 30.39
N ARG A 275 -6.08 -1.42 31.41
CA ARG A 275 -4.96 -0.71 32.04
C ARG A 275 -3.94 -1.70 32.60
N ARG A 276 -4.41 -2.77 33.27
CA ARG A 276 -3.56 -3.82 33.82
C ARG A 276 -2.77 -4.53 32.72
N GLU A 277 -3.43 -4.95 31.65
CA GLU A 277 -2.76 -5.61 30.51
C GLU A 277 -1.70 -4.69 29.87
N LEU A 278 -2.03 -3.42 29.62
CA LEU A 278 -1.07 -2.44 29.09
C LEU A 278 0.11 -2.26 30.05
N SER A 279 -0.14 -2.19 31.35
CA SER A 279 0.91 -2.05 32.37
C SER A 279 1.81 -3.28 32.45
N GLU A 280 1.25 -4.49 32.28
CA GLU A 280 2.02 -5.74 32.22
C GLU A 280 2.95 -5.77 31.00
N VAL A 281 2.47 -5.32 29.83
CA VAL A 281 3.31 -5.15 28.62
C VAL A 281 4.44 -4.16 28.88
N PHE A 282 4.18 -3.05 29.57
CA PHE A 282 5.20 -2.09 29.98
C PHE A 282 6.25 -2.70 30.92
N ALA A 283 5.81 -3.46 31.93
CA ALA A 283 6.73 -4.09 32.87
C ALA A 283 7.65 -5.10 32.19
N ALA A 284 7.15 -5.85 31.20
CA ALA A 284 7.93 -6.85 30.45
C ALA A 284 9.00 -6.25 29.53
N LEU A 285 8.81 -5.01 29.05
CA LEU A 285 9.71 -4.33 28.12
C LEU A 285 10.74 -3.42 28.83
N SER A 286 10.53 -3.14 30.11
CA SER A 286 11.48 -2.38 30.92
C SER A 286 12.69 -3.26 31.27
N PRO A 287 13.94 -2.86 30.98
CA PRO A 287 15.09 -3.63 31.43
C PRO A 287 15.07 -3.72 32.96
N PRO A 288 15.49 -4.86 33.56
CA PRO A 288 15.62 -4.94 35.01
C PRO A 288 16.52 -3.80 35.47
N ALA A 289 16.07 -3.04 36.47
CA ALA A 289 16.87 -1.98 37.06
C ALA A 289 18.24 -2.57 37.36
N ARG A 290 19.30 -1.99 36.77
CA ARG A 290 20.65 -2.27 37.26
C ARG A 290 20.67 -1.79 38.69
N GLU A 291 20.55 -2.73 39.63
CA GLU A 291 20.93 -2.51 41.00
C GLU A 291 22.36 -1.96 40.94
N THR A 292 22.50 -0.65 41.18
CA THR A 292 23.77 -0.06 41.56
C THR A 292 24.11 -0.69 42.91
N ALA A 293 24.73 -1.87 42.86
CA ALA A 293 25.43 -2.44 43.98
C ALA A 293 26.41 -1.36 44.42
N GLY A 294 26.15 -0.78 45.59
CA GLY A 294 26.97 0.27 46.13
C GLY A 294 28.40 -0.22 46.28
N ASP A 295 29.34 0.53 45.71
CA ASP A 295 30.73 0.51 46.13
C ASP A 295 30.80 0.94 47.60
N GLN A 296 30.52 0.01 48.51
CA GLN A 296 31.12 -0.02 49.83
C GLN A 296 32.42 -0.81 49.70
N GLU A 297 33.40 -0.23 49.02
CA GLU A 297 34.77 -0.73 49.09
C GLU A 297 35.37 -0.28 50.42
N ALA A 298 35.77 -1.27 51.19
CA ALA A 298 36.19 -1.18 52.57
C ALA A 298 37.46 -0.31 52.73
N ALA A 299 37.34 0.74 53.53
CA ALA A 299 38.49 1.36 54.19
C ALA A 299 38.99 0.42 55.30
N GLU A 300 39.78 -0.59 54.93
CA GLU A 300 40.52 -1.40 55.89
C GLU A 300 41.74 -0.62 56.40
N GLN A 301 41.74 -0.48 57.72
CA GLN A 301 42.71 0.19 58.55
C GLN A 301 44.02 -0.61 58.62
N LEU A 302 45.15 0.04 58.36
CA LEU A 302 46.49 -0.45 58.73
C LEU A 302 46.78 -0.04 60.18
N PRO A 303 47.15 -0.96 61.10
CA PRO A 303 47.85 -0.62 62.32
C PRO A 303 49.38 -0.65 62.14
N GLU A 304 50.04 0.11 63.03
CA GLU A 304 51.45 0.55 63.08
C GLU A 304 52.55 -0.48 62.77
#